data_AF-A0A447MSG7-F1
#
_entry.id   AF-A0A447MSG7-F1
#
_cell.length_a   1.000
_cell.length_b   1.000
_cell.length_c   1.000
_cell.angle_alpha   90.00
_cell.angle_beta   90.00
_cell.angle_gamma   90.00
#
_symmetry.space_group_name_H-M   'P 1'
#
loop_
_entity.id
_entity.type
_entity.pdbx_description
1 polymer ?
#
loop_
_entity_poly.entity_id
_entity_poly.type
_entity_poly.pdbx_seq_one_letter_code
_entity_poly.pdbx_strand_id
1 'polypeptide(L)' 'MKKIVTLVALSIIMTGCVSSGKVSVKREQLEHHRFVLESVNGKTVTGPELSFGEDMTVSGKMCNQFTGEGKTV' A
#
# COMPACT_ATOMS: atom_id res chain seq x y z
N MET A 1 24.23 6.42 41.05
CA MET A 1 24.31 6.37 39.57
C MET A 1 23.80 5.05 38.94
N LYS A 2 23.10 4.15 39.67
CA LYS A 2 22.56 2.89 39.12
C LYS A 2 21.21 3.03 38.41
N LYS A 3 20.38 3.99 38.87
CA LYS A 3 19.00 4.22 38.39
C LYS A 3 18.92 4.86 36.99
N ILE A 4 19.97 5.58 36.59
CA ILE A 4 20.06 6.25 35.28
C ILE A 4 20.35 5.22 34.19
N VAL A 5 21.19 4.22 34.48
CA VAL A 5 21.52 3.15 33.54
C VAL A 5 20.29 2.33 33.15
N THR A 6 19.37 2.08 34.10
CA THR A 6 18.12 1.38 33.84
C THR A 6 17.12 2.19 33.02
N LEU A 7 17.16 3.53 33.05
CA LEU A 7 16.23 4.37 32.29
C LEU A 7 16.62 4.45 30.80
N VAL A 8 17.93 4.42 30.50
CA VAL A 8 18.45 4.43 29.12
C VAL A 8 18.27 3.08 28.43
N ALA A 9 18.27 1.98 29.17
CA ALA A 9 18.04 0.64 28.61
C ALA A 9 16.60 0.46 28.07
N LEU A 10 15.62 1.19 28.61
CA LEU A 10 14.21 1.05 28.21
C LEU A 10 13.84 1.89 26.97
N SER A 11 14.63 2.91 26.62
CA SER A 11 14.32 3.80 25.49
C SER A 11 14.68 3.22 24.11
N ILE A 12 15.44 2.12 24.06
CA ILE A 12 15.90 1.51 22.79
C ILE A 12 14.81 0.65 22.13
N ILE A 13 13.71 0.35 22.82
CA ILE A 13 12.65 -0.54 22.32
C ILE A 13 11.58 0.20 21.49
N MET A 14 11.69 1.52 21.32
CA MET A 14 10.80 2.31 20.47
C MET A 14 11.33 2.48 19.03
N THR A 15 12.23 1.60 18.58
CA THR A 15 12.51 1.49 17.15
C THR A 15 11.41 0.64 16.52
N GLY A 16 10.43 1.29 15.89
CA GLY A 16 9.45 0.60 15.07
C GLY A 16 10.17 -0.18 13.97
N CYS A 17 9.93 -1.49 13.91
CA CYS A 17 10.43 -2.33 12.82
C CYS A 17 9.70 -1.91 11.54
N VAL A 18 10.26 -0.95 10.81
CA VAL A 18 9.77 -0.57 9.49
C VAL A 18 10.39 -1.55 8.50
N SER A 19 9.55 -2.41 7.92
CA SER A 19 9.94 -3.18 6.75
C SER A 19 10.01 -2.20 5.57
N SER A 20 11.13 -1.48 5.45
CA SER A 20 11.49 -0.70 4.24
C SER A 20 11.98 -1.64 3.13
N GLY A 21 11.35 -2.81 3.00
CA GLY A 21 11.54 -3.65 1.85
C GLY A 21 11.05 -2.86 0.64
N LYS A 22 11.89 -2.72 -0.37
CA LYS A 22 11.43 -2.37 -1.72
C LYS A 22 10.48 -3.50 -2.13
N VAL A 23 9.19 -3.34 -1.81
CA VAL A 23 8.15 -4.29 -2.20
C VAL A 23 8.01 -4.10 -3.70
N SER A 24 8.80 -4.87 -4.45
CA SER A 24 8.64 -4.99 -5.89
C SER A 24 7.33 -5.73 -6.10
N VAL A 25 6.30 -4.97 -6.48
CA VAL A 25 4.98 -5.51 -6.76
C VAL A 25 5.09 -6.34 -8.03
N LYS A 26 4.79 -7.63 -7.95
CA LYS A 26 4.82 -8.52 -9.11
C LYS A 26 3.49 -8.46 -9.86
N ARG A 27 3.50 -8.78 -11.16
CA ARG A 27 2.28 -8.77 -12.00
C ARG A 27 1.22 -9.72 -11.44
N GLU A 28 1.62 -10.88 -10.94
CA GLU A 28 0.71 -11.90 -10.40
C GLU A 28 -0.04 -11.44 -9.14
N GLN A 29 0.45 -10.39 -8.47
CA GLN A 29 -0.23 -9.78 -7.31
C GLN A 29 -1.28 -8.75 -7.71
N LEU A 30 -1.27 -8.33 -8.98
CA LEU A 30 -2.15 -7.30 -9.52
C LEU A 30 -3.22 -7.94 -10.42
N GLU A 31 -2.80 -8.80 -11.35
CA GLU A 31 -3.70 -9.47 -12.29
C GLU A 31 -4.72 -10.34 -11.56
N HIS A 32 -5.94 -10.38 -12.10
CA HIS A 32 -7.08 -11.11 -11.53
C HIS A 32 -7.48 -10.68 -10.10
N HIS A 33 -6.97 -9.55 -9.61
CA HIS A 33 -7.36 -8.96 -8.33
C HIS A 33 -8.14 -7.67 -8.55
N ARG A 34 -9.15 -7.46 -7.70
CA ARG A 34 -9.95 -6.23 -7.64
C ARG A 34 -9.55 -5.42 -6.41
N PHE A 35 -9.23 -4.17 -6.64
CA PHE A 35 -8.86 -3.20 -5.61
C PHE A 35 -9.98 -2.16 -5.47
N VAL A 36 -10.36 -1.87 -4.23
CA VAL A 36 -11.36 -0.83 -3.91
C VAL A 36 -10.65 0.31 -3.21
N LEU A 37 -10.94 1.53 -3.63
CA LEU A 37 -10.36 2.72 -3.01
C LEU A 37 -10.99 2.94 -1.64
N GLU A 38 -10.19 2.78 -0.58
CA GLU A 38 -10.65 2.92 0.79
C GLU A 38 -10.62 4.38 1.27
N SER A 39 -9.54 5.11 0.95
CA SER A 39 -9.38 6.51 1.37
C SER A 39 -8.56 7.34 0.40
N VAL A 40 -8.84 8.64 0.39
CA VAL A 40 -8.06 9.67 -0.32
C VAL A 40 -7.74 10.78 0.65
N ASN A 41 -6.46 11.09 0.85
CA ASN A 41 -5.99 12.13 1.77
C ASN A 41 -6.58 11.98 3.20
N GLY A 42 -6.67 10.74 3.69
CA GLY A 42 -7.22 10.43 5.02
C GLY A 42 -8.74 10.51 5.13
N LYS A 43 -9.46 10.82 4.04
CA LYS A 43 -10.92 10.78 4.00
C LYS A 43 -11.38 9.46 3.37
N THR A 44 -12.22 8.73 4.09
CA THR A 44 -12.84 7.50 3.57
C THR A 44 -13.71 7.82 2.35
N VAL A 45 -13.59 6.97 1.33
CA VAL A 45 -14.42 7.04 0.12
C VAL A 45 -15.08 5.68 -0.10
N THR A 46 -16.19 5.67 -0.83
CA THR A 46 -16.94 4.43 -1.08
C THR A 46 -17.36 4.40 -2.53
N GLY A 47 -17.09 3.28 -3.21
CA GLY A 47 -17.51 3.05 -4.59
C GLY A 47 -16.37 2.92 -5.61
N PRO A 48 -15.32 3.77 -5.60
CA PRO A 48 -14.30 3.69 -6.62
C PRO A 48 -13.50 2.39 -6.58
N GLU A 49 -13.27 1.80 -7.75
CA GLU A 49 -12.63 0.49 -7.89
C GLU A 49 -11.71 0.43 -9.12
N LEU A 50 -10.74 -0.48 -9.06
CA LEU A 50 -9.75 -0.73 -10.10
C LEU A 50 -9.38 -2.22 -10.15
N SER A 51 -9.15 -2.74 -11.34
CA SER A 51 -8.66 -4.10 -11.58
C SER A 51 -7.60 -4.12 -12.67
N PHE A 52 -6.74 -5.14 -12.59
CA PHE A 52 -5.75 -5.45 -13.61
C PHE A 52 -6.15 -6.77 -14.29
N GLY A 53 -6.35 -6.72 -15.60
CA GLY A 53 -6.57 -7.87 -16.46
C GLY A 53 -5.26 -8.37 -17.09
N GLU A 54 -5.39 -9.23 -18.09
CA GLU A 54 -4.26 -9.77 -18.85
C GLU A 54 -3.41 -8.65 -19.47
N ASP A 55 -2.11 -8.94 -19.61
CA ASP A 55 -1.10 -8.01 -20.12
C ASP A 55 -1.09 -6.66 -19.40
N MET A 56 -1.41 -6.66 -18.10
CA MET A 56 -1.53 -5.44 -17.29
C MET A 56 -2.56 -4.42 -17.81
N THR A 57 -3.61 -4.89 -18.51
CA THR A 57 -4.73 -4.02 -18.90
C THR A 57 -5.42 -3.50 -17.64
N VAL A 58 -5.43 -2.19 -17.45
CA VAL A 58 -6.04 -1.53 -16.30
C VAL A 58 -7.47 -1.14 -16.65
N SER A 59 -8.42 -1.49 -15.79
CA SER A 59 -9.79 -0.99 -15.86
C SER A 59 -10.22 -0.44 -14.50
N GLY A 60 -11.02 0.62 -14.51
CA GLY A 60 -11.50 1.19 -13.26
C GLY A 60 -12.80 1.96 -13.41
N LYS A 61 -13.46 2.13 -12.28
CA LYS A 61 -14.72 2.86 -12.16
C LYS A 61 -14.60 3.82 -11.00
N MET A 62 -14.54 5.11 -11.32
CA MET A 62 -14.56 6.21 -10.37
C MET A 62 -15.87 6.97 -10.58
N CYS A 63 -15.83 8.29 -10.85
CA CYS A 63 -16.99 9.02 -11.38
C CYS A 63 -17.38 8.53 -12.79
N ASN A 64 -16.38 8.17 -13.60
CA ASN A 64 -16.53 7.58 -14.92
C ASN A 64 -15.83 6.23 -14.97
N GLN A 65 -16.12 5.46 -16.02
CA GLN A 65 -15.38 4.26 -16.33
C GLN A 65 -14.16 4.60 -17.20
N PHE A 66 -13.03 3.94 -16.96
CA PHE A 66 -11.82 4.12 -17.74
C PHE A 66 -11.08 2.79 -17.96
N THR A 67 -10.30 2.74 -19.03
CA THR A 67 -9.46 1.59 -19.40
C THR A 67 -8.13 2.09 -19.96
N GLY A 68 -7.05 1.34 -19.77
CA GLY A 68 -5.72 1.67 -20.31
C GLY A 68 -4.72 0.53 -20.10
N GLU A 69 -3.46 0.76 -20.43
CA GLU A 69 -2.37 -0.20 -20.27
C GLU A 69 -1.45 0.21 -19.11
N GLY A 70 -1.19 -0.70 -18.18
CA GLY A 70 -0.37 -0.47 -16.99
C GLY A 70 1.09 -0.86 -17.21
N LYS A 71 2.02 -0.03 -16.71
CA LYS A 71 3.46 -0.35 -16.69
C LYS A 71 3.96 -0.40 -15.25
N THR A 72 4.54 -1.53 -14.86
CA THR A 72 5.28 -1.65 -13.60
C THR A 72 6.68 -1.06 -13.77
N VAL A 73 7.14 -0.25 -12.81
CA VAL A 73 8.46 0.43 -12.82
C VAL A 73 9.48 -0.37 -12.01
#